data_AF-A0A839Q9R7-F1
#
_entry.id   AF-A0A839Q9R7-F1
#
_cell.length_a   1.000
_cell.length_b   1.000
_cell.length_c   1.000
_cell.angle_alpha   90.00
_cell.angle_beta   90.00
_cell.angle_gamma   90.00
#
_symmetry.space_group_name_H-M   'P 1'
#
loop_
_entity.id
_entity.type
_entity.pdbx_description
1 polymer ?
#
loop_
_entity_poly.entity_id
_entity_poly.type
_entity_poly.pdbx_seq_one_letter_code
_entity_poly.pdbx_strand_id
1 'polypeptide(L)' 'MGDNHYERYLEHHARTHAGREAMSERDYWRHRHAAADANPGARCC' A
#
# COMPACT_ATOMS: atom_id res chain seq x y z
N MET A 1 -14.67 11.57 -4.26
CA MET A 1 -14.90 10.63 -3.14
C MET A 1 -14.74 9.22 -3.67
N GLY A 2 -13.55 8.63 -3.57
CA GLY A 2 -13.29 7.29 -4.09
C GLY A 2 -11.80 7.11 -4.30
N ASP A 3 -11.05 7.04 -3.21
CA ASP A 3 -9.67 6.57 -3.29
C ASP A 3 -9.70 5.06 -3.52
N ASN A 4 -9.81 4.64 -4.79
CA ASN A 4 -9.74 3.24 -5.23
C ASN A 4 -8.32 2.67 -5.08
N HIS A 5 -7.59 3.16 -4.09
CA HIS A 5 -6.20 2.83 -3.83
C HIS A 5 -6.05 1.37 -3.42
N TYR A 6 -7.03 0.85 -2.67
CA TYR A 6 -7.06 -0.56 -2.31
C TYR A 6 -7.36 -1.46 -3.51
N GLU A 7 -8.32 -1.10 -4.36
CA GLU A 7 -8.62 -1.85 -5.59
C GLU A 7 -7.41 -1.90 -6.54
N ARG A 8 -6.75 -0.75 -6.75
CA ARG A 8 -5.51 -0.67 -7.54
C ARG A 8 -4.39 -1.50 -6.92
N TYR A 9 -4.32 -1.54 -5.58
CA TYR A 9 -3.38 -2.41 -4.89
C TYR A 9 -3.70 -3.88 -5.15
N LEU A 10 -4.96 -4.31 -5.11
CA LEU A 10 -5.37 -5.68 -5.41
C LEU A 10 -5.01 -6.07 -6.85
N GLU A 11 -5.30 -5.22 -7.84
CA GLU A 11 -4.93 -5.47 -9.23
C GLU A 11 -3.41 -5.60 -9.41
N HIS A 12 -2.65 -4.71 -8.80
CA HIS A 12 -1.19 -4.75 -8.85
C HIS A 12 -0.63 -5.98 -8.12
N HIS A 13 -1.18 -6.31 -6.96
CA HIS A 13 -0.80 -7.45 -6.15
C HIS A 13 -1.09 -8.76 -6.88
N ALA A 14 -2.27 -8.90 -7.49
CA ALA A 14 -2.63 -10.07 -8.27
C ALA A 14 -1.66 -10.29 -9.46
N ARG A 15 -1.18 -9.20 -10.08
CA ARG A 15 -0.21 -9.28 -11.18
C ARG A 15 1.22 -9.58 -10.70
N THR A 16 1.64 -9.01 -9.59
CA THR A 16 3.04 -9.06 -9.11
C THR A 16 3.30 -10.23 -8.17
N HIS A 17 2.30 -10.63 -7.40
CA HIS A 17 2.36 -11.65 -6.36
C HIS A 17 1.27 -12.70 -6.58
N ALA A 18 1.24 -13.29 -7.78
CA ALA A 18 0.37 -14.40 -8.09
C ALA A 18 0.63 -15.57 -7.10
N GLY A 19 -0.36 -15.91 -6.28
CA GLY A 19 -0.28 -16.99 -5.30
C GLY A 19 -0.05 -16.57 -3.84
N ARG A 20 0.12 -15.26 -3.57
CA ARG A 20 0.08 -14.74 -2.20
C ARG A 20 -1.27 -14.07 -1.93
N GLU A 21 -1.79 -14.20 -0.71
CA GLU A 21 -2.99 -13.49 -0.30
C GLU A 21 -2.67 -11.99 -0.17
N ALA A 22 -3.55 -11.13 -0.72
CA ALA A 22 -3.39 -9.69 -0.59
C ALA A 22 -3.59 -9.27 0.87
N MET A 23 -2.92 -8.20 1.29
CA MET A 23 -3.14 -7.63 2.62
C MET A 23 -4.57 -7.11 2.75
N SER A 24 -5.15 -7.23 3.95
CA SER A 24 -6.43 -6.60 4.26
C SER A 24 -6.36 -5.08 4.08
N GLU A 25 -7.49 -4.43 3.86
CA GLU A 25 -7.54 -2.97 3.68
C GLU A 25 -6.91 -2.22 4.87
N ARG A 26 -7.16 -2.68 6.10
CA ARG A 26 -6.54 -2.11 7.31
C ARG A 26 -5.02 -2.26 7.32
N ASP A 27 -4.51 -3.43 6.92
CA ASP A 27 -3.07 -3.68 6.87
C ASP A 27 -2.41 -2.90 5.75
N TYR A 28 -3.08 -2.76 4.59
CA TYR A 28 -2.63 -1.90 3.49
C TYR A 28 -2.45 -0.46 3.94
N TRP A 29 -3.45 0.13 4.60
CA TRP A 29 -3.35 1.48 5.12
C TRP A 29 -2.29 1.60 6.21
N ARG A 30 -2.20 0.63 7.13
CA ARG A 30 -1.14 0.62 8.14
C ARG A 30 0.25 0.61 7.50
N HIS A 31 0.49 -0.26 6.53
CA HIS A 31 1.76 -0.33 5.81
C HIS A 31 2.07 0.93 5.04
N ARG A 32 1.06 1.53 4.40
CA ARG A 32 1.21 2.78 3.66
C ARG A 32 1.53 3.96 4.57
N HIS A 33 0.84 4.08 5.70
CA HIS A 33 1.13 5.10 6.71
C HIS A 33 2.47 4.86 7.37
N ALA A 34 2.82 3.61 7.69
CA ALA A 34 4.14 3.27 8.21
C ALA A 34 5.25 3.55 7.18
N ALA A 35 5.02 3.32 5.89
CA ALA A 35 5.96 3.68 4.84
C ALA A 35 6.06 5.20 4.64
N ALA A 36 4.97 5.94 4.81
CA ALA A 36 4.97 7.40 4.79
C ALA A 36 5.70 7.99 6.02
N ASP A 37 5.54 7.36 7.18
CA ASP A 37 6.20 7.73 8.44
C ASP A 37 7.68 7.34 8.45
N ALA A 38 8.01 6.14 7.95
CA ALA A 38 9.37 5.59 7.87
C ALA A 38 10.19 6.17 6.69
N ASN A 39 9.56 6.89 5.76
CA ASN A 39 10.24 7.74 4.78
C ASN A 39 10.04 9.22 5.10
N PRO A 40 10.57 9.75 6.22
CA PRO A 40 10.68 11.18 6.40
C PRO A 40 11.77 11.78 5.50
N GLY A 41 12.40 11.01 4.61
CA GLY A 41 13.49 11.40 3.71
C GLY A 41 13.14 12.43 2.63
N ALA A 42 11.89 12.89 2.52
CA ALA A 42 11.58 14.16 1.85
C ALA A 42 11.87 15.39 2.75
N ARG A 43 12.38 15.18 3.97
CA ARG A 43 12.74 16.22 4.95
C ARG A 43 14.19 16.13 5.41
N CYS A 44 15.08 15.51 4.66
CA CYS A 44 16.45 15.98 4.70
C CYS A 44 16.73 16.68 3.39
N CYS A 45 17.13 17.95 3.53
CA CYS A 45 18.21 18.53 2.74
C CYS A 45 18.17 18.22 1.23
#